data_AF-A0A1Q7KIN7-F1
#
_entry.id   AF-A0A1Q7KIN7-F1
#
_cell.length_a   1.000
_cell.length_b   1.000
_cell.length_c   1.000
_cell.angle_alpha   90.00
_cell.angle_beta   90.00
_cell.angle_gamma   90.00
#
_symmetry.space_group_name_H-M   'P 1'
#
loop_
_entity.id
_entity.type
_entity.pdbx_description
1 polymer ?
#
loop_
_entity_poly.entity_id
_entity_poly.type
_entity_poly.pdbx_seq_one_letter_code
_entity_poly.pdbx_strand_id
1 'polypeptide(L)'
;MAKNRGEPRKYAIPTSFEQARDELFSHILRCGVLEAGPEHQKEWFDDTLLYLADRFADLTETELHELRVLGERYCRPVVPRNTPVVVNA
;
A
#
# COMPACT_ATOMS: atom_id res chain seq x y z
N MET A 1 8.96 4.87 41.54
CA MET A 1 8.95 5.66 40.28
C MET A 1 10.14 5.26 39.44
N ALA A 2 9.92 4.69 38.25
CA ALA A 2 10.86 4.70 37.12
C ALA A 2 10.17 4.02 35.93
N LYS A 3 9.43 4.81 35.14
CA LYS A 3 8.90 4.37 33.86
C LYS A 3 10.06 4.38 32.87
N ASN A 4 10.54 3.19 32.48
CA ASN A 4 11.50 3.02 31.40
C ASN A 4 10.89 3.61 30.13
N ARG A 5 11.23 4.87 29.82
CA ARG A 5 10.97 5.47 28.52
C ARG A 5 11.91 4.77 27.55
N GLY A 6 11.37 3.80 26.81
CA GLY A 6 12.10 3.15 25.72
C GLY A 6 12.69 4.20 24.80
N GLU A 7 13.91 3.95 24.31
CA GLU A 7 14.62 4.86 23.42
C GLU A 7 13.72 5.31 22.27
N PRO A 8 13.76 6.60 21.90
CA PRO A 8 13.03 7.07 20.73
C PRO A 8 13.49 6.25 19.52
N ARG A 9 12.54 5.57 18.86
CA ARG A 9 12.82 4.87 17.60
C ARG A 9 13.57 5.84 16.70
N LYS A 10 14.84 5.53 16.39
CA LYS A 10 15.62 6.33 15.45
C LYS A 10 14.80 6.39 14.17
N TYR A 11 14.38 7.60 13.78
CA TYR A 11 13.67 7.80 12.53
C TYR A 11 14.64 7.45 11.40
N ALA A 12 14.58 6.20 10.94
CA ALA A 12 15.35 5.76 9.79
C ALA A 12 14.80 6.48 8.56
N ILE A 13 15.71 6.92 7.69
CA ILE A 13 15.34 7.44 6.38
C ILE A 13 14.73 6.24 5.62
N PRO A 14 13.48 6.34 5.14
CA PRO A 14 12.85 5.24 4.43
C PRO A 14 13.57 4.96 3.12
N THR A 15 13.71 3.69 2.80
CA THR A 15 14.25 3.21 1.51
C THR A 15 13.37 3.66 0.34
N SER A 16 13.90 3.63 -0.88
CA SER A 16 13.13 3.93 -2.10
C SER A 16 11.90 3.01 -2.22
N PHE A 17 12.03 1.74 -1.86
CA PHE A 17 10.92 0.79 -1.81
C PHE A 17 9.83 1.19 -0.81
N GLU A 18 10.20 1.56 0.42
CA GLU A 18 9.24 1.99 1.43
C GLU A 18 8.49 3.26 1.01
N GLN A 19 9.21 4.21 0.42
CA GLN A 19 8.61 5.44 -0.13
C GLN A 19 7.65 5.13 -1.28
N ALA A 20 8.04 4.28 -2.23
CA ALA A 20 7.21 3.88 -3.36
C ALA A 20 5.95 3.12 -2.90
N ARG A 21 6.08 2.25 -1.89
CA ARG A 21 4.95 1.55 -1.27
C ARG A 21 3.96 2.53 -0.65
N ASP A 22 4.45 3.47 0.14
CA ASP A 22 3.60 4.44 0.83
C ASP A 22 2.93 5.39 -0.17
N GLU A 23 3.62 5.76 -1.26
CA GLU A 23 3.07 6.54 -2.37
C GLU A 23 1.99 5.75 -3.14
N LEU A 24 2.23 4.47 -3.45
CA LEU A 24 1.23 3.57 -4.06
C LEU A 24 -0.05 3.51 -3.24
N PHE A 25 0.05 3.31 -1.92
CA PHE A 25 -1.12 3.24 -1.04
C PHE A 25 -1.86 4.58 -0.97
N SER A 26 -1.13 5.70 -0.94
CA SER A 26 -1.72 7.03 -1.04
C SER A 26 -2.50 7.22 -2.35
N HIS A 27 -1.96 6.74 -3.47
CA HIS A 27 -2.61 6.80 -4.78
C HIS A 27 -3.86 5.94 -4.85
N ILE A 28 -3.82 4.71 -4.32
CA ILE A 28 -4.99 3.82 -4.23
C ILE A 28 -6.16 4.52 -3.52
N LEU A 29 -5.87 5.18 -2.39
CA LEU A 29 -6.88 5.86 -1.59
C LEU A 29 -7.39 7.15 -2.26
N ARG A 30 -6.50 7.98 -2.81
CA ARG A 30 -6.88 9.26 -3.42
C ARG A 30 -7.64 9.09 -4.73
N CYS A 31 -7.37 8.03 -5.47
CA CYS A 31 -8.00 7.76 -6.77
C CYS A 31 -9.25 6.86 -6.66
N GLY A 32 -9.64 6.41 -5.46
CA GLY A 32 -10.83 5.56 -5.28
C GLY A 32 -10.70 4.17 -5.93
N VAL A 33 -9.48 3.65 -6.06
CA VAL A 33 -9.20 2.37 -6.75
C VAL A 33 -9.94 1.20 -6.11
N LEU A 34 -10.18 1.27 -4.80
CA LEU A 34 -10.93 0.27 -4.03
C LEU A 34 -12.37 0.06 -4.55
N GLU A 35 -12.96 1.09 -5.15
CA GLU A 35 -14.34 1.08 -5.67
C GLU A 35 -14.41 0.72 -7.15
N ALA A 36 -13.27 0.75 -7.85
CA ALA A 36 -13.19 0.45 -9.27
C ALA A 36 -13.39 -1.05 -9.55
N GLY A 37 -13.89 -1.36 -10.75
CA GLY A 37 -13.99 -2.74 -11.24
C GLY A 37 -12.61 -3.38 -11.48
N PRO A 38 -12.49 -4.73 -11.48
CA PRO A 38 -11.20 -5.42 -11.59
C PRO A 38 -10.37 -5.04 -12.82
N GLU A 39 -11.01 -4.80 -13.96
CA GLU A 39 -10.32 -4.42 -15.21
C GLU A 39 -9.71 -3.02 -15.09
N HIS A 40 -10.49 -2.04 -14.63
CA HIS A 40 -9.99 -0.69 -14.38
C HIS A 40 -8.92 -0.65 -13.28
N GLN A 41 -9.06 -1.49 -12.23
CA GLN A 41 -8.00 -1.62 -11.23
C GLN A 41 -6.70 -2.12 -11.88
N LYS A 42 -6.79 -3.14 -12.73
CA LYS A 42 -5.61 -3.69 -13.43
C LYS A 42 -4.92 -2.62 -14.27
N GLU A 43 -5.65 -1.93 -15.14
CA GLU A 43 -5.11 -0.87 -16.00
C GLU A 43 -4.46 0.23 -15.16
N TRP A 44 -5.14 0.68 -14.10
CA TRP A 44 -4.62 1.70 -13.20
C TRP A 44 -3.32 1.27 -12.52
N PHE A 45 -3.22 0.01 -12.08
CA PHE A 45 -2.00 -0.50 -11.47
C PHE A 45 -0.85 -0.62 -12.47
N ASP A 46 -1.13 -1.04 -13.71
CA ASP A 46 -0.11 -1.13 -14.76
C ASP A 46 0.47 0.27 -15.04
N ASP A 47 -0.38 1.29 -15.19
CA ASP A 47 0.05 2.68 -15.39
C ASP A 47 0.79 3.25 -14.16
N THR A 48 0.28 2.98 -12.96
CA THR A 48 0.86 3.51 -11.72
C THR A 48 2.23 2.90 -11.44
N LEU A 49 2.44 1.62 -11.75
CA LEU A 49 3.75 0.99 -11.57
C LEU A 49 4.78 1.47 -12.59
N LEU A 50 4.37 1.83 -13.81
CA LEU A 50 5.24 2.50 -14.76
C LEU A 50 5.69 3.87 -14.23
N TYR A 51 4.77 4.65 -13.66
CA TYR A 51 5.10 5.90 -12.98
C TYR A 51 6.06 5.71 -11.80
N LEU A 52 5.85 4.68 -10.96
CA LEU A 52 6.74 4.40 -9.83
C LEU A 52 8.13 3.94 -10.28
N ALA A 53 8.22 3.18 -11.38
CA ALA A 53 9.49 2.77 -11.95
C ALA A 53 10.31 3.96 -12.49
N ASP A 54 9.65 4.93 -13.13
CA ASP A 54 10.30 6.16 -13.60
C ASP A 54 10.74 7.06 -12.44
N ARG A 55 9.86 7.23 -11.44
CA ARG A 55 10.12 8.10 -10.28
C ARG A 55 11.19 7.55 -9.35
N PHE A 56 11.23 6.25 -9.13
CA PHE A 56 12.15 5.59 -8.23
C PHE A 56 13.08 4.67 -9.03
N ALA A 57 14.07 5.29 -9.71
CA ALA A 57 15.01 4.60 -10.59
C ALA A 57 15.85 3.50 -9.92
N ASP A 58 15.95 3.50 -8.58
CA ASP A 58 16.65 2.47 -7.81
C ASP A 58 15.80 1.20 -7.59
N LEU A 59 14.51 1.22 -7.94
CA LEU A 59 13.66 0.03 -7.81
C LEU A 59 14.03 -1.03 -8.84
N THR A 60 14.23 -2.24 -8.33
CA THR A 60 14.37 -3.42 -9.17
C THR A 60 13.02 -3.88 -9.72
N GLU A 61 13.05 -4.66 -10.80
CA GLU A 61 11.85 -5.31 -11.34
C GLU A 61 11.17 -6.22 -10.29
N THR A 62 11.96 -6.86 -9.42
CA THR A 62 11.43 -7.69 -8.33
C THR A 62 10.67 -6.85 -7.30
N GLU A 63 11.21 -5.69 -6.92
CA GLU A 63 10.54 -4.76 -6.01
C GLU A 63 9.26 -4.17 -6.63
N LEU A 64 9.26 -3.83 -7.93
CA LEU A 64 8.05 -3.39 -8.63
C LEU A 64 6.97 -4.49 -8.65
N HIS A 65 7.37 -5.74 -8.87
CA HIS A 65 6.45 -6.87 -8.77
C HIS A 65 5.93 -7.05 -7.33
N GLU A 66 6.77 -6.88 -6.32
CA GLU A 66 6.34 -6.91 -4.92
C GLU A 66 5.33 -5.78 -4.61
N LEU A 67 5.57 -4.57 -5.09
CA LEU A 67 4.63 -3.45 -4.98
C LEU A 67 3.28 -3.78 -5.62
N ARG A 68 3.26 -4.44 -6.79
CA ARG A 68 2.02 -4.94 -7.42
C ARG A 68 1.26 -5.86 -6.46
N VAL A 69 1.94 -6.88 -5.93
CA VAL A 69 1.33 -7.87 -5.04
C VAL A 69 0.80 -7.23 -3.75
N LEU A 70 1.56 -6.30 -3.16
CA LEU A 70 1.15 -5.58 -1.96
C LEU A 70 -0.06 -4.69 -2.22
N GLY A 71 -0.06 -3.93 -3.32
CA GLY A 71 -1.18 -3.08 -3.72
C GLY A 71 -2.46 -3.88 -3.98
N GLU A 72 -2.37 -4.99 -4.73
CA GLU A 72 -3.53 -5.86 -4.97
C GLU A 72 -4.09 -6.46 -3.68
N ARG A 73 -3.22 -6.86 -2.74
CA ARG A 73 -3.65 -7.34 -1.42
C ARG A 73 -4.31 -6.24 -0.60
N TYR A 74 -3.80 -5.03 -0.67
CA TYR A 74 -4.38 -3.86 0.00
C TYR A 74 -5.80 -3.58 -0.50
N CYS A 75 -6.08 -3.81 -1.80
CA CYS A 75 -7.42 -3.67 -2.37
C CYS A 75 -8.40 -4.79 -1.99
N ARG A 76 -7.95 -5.87 -1.34
CA ARG A 76 -8.85 -6.98 -0.96
C ARG A 76 -9.60 -6.65 0.34
N PRO A 77 -10.91 -6.92 0.39
CA PRO A 77 -11.69 -6.70 1.61
C PRO A 77 -11.23 -7.66 2.73
N VAL A 78 -10.96 -7.11 3.92
CA VAL A 78 -10.51 -7.87 5.12
C VAL A 78 -11.60 -8.74 5.74
N VAL A 79 -12.86 -8.40 5.49
CA VAL A 79 -14.03 -9.23 5.80
C VAL A 79 -14.81 -9.48 4.52
N PRO A 80 -15.29 -10.71 4.27
CA PRO A 80 -16.24 -10.95 3.19
C PRO A 80 -17.41 -9.99 3.34
N ARG A 81 -17.84 -9.35 2.24
CA ARG A 81 -18.96 -8.37 2.23
C ARG A 81 -20.28 -8.90 2.83
N ASN A 82 -20.38 -10.20 3.13
CA ASN A 82 -21.55 -10.87 3.68
C ASN A 82 -21.41 -11.30 5.15
N THR A 83 -20.40 -10.84 5.89
CA THR A 83 -20.28 -11.12 7.32
C THR A 83 -21.06 -10.07 8.12
N PRO A 84 -22.16 -10.43 8.81
CA PRO A 84 -22.86 -9.49 9.67
C PRO A 84 -21.92 -9.05 10.81
N VAL A 85 -21.65 -7.76 10.90
CA VAL A 85 -20.92 -7.18 12.03
C VAL A 85 -21.88 -7.17 13.23
N VAL A 86 -21.73 -8.16 14.12
CA VAL A 86 -22.44 -8.18 15.39
C VAL A 86 -21.88 -7.07 16.28
N VAL A 87 -22.57 -5.93 16.32
CA VAL A 87 -22.34 -4.90 17.33
C VAL A 87 -23.01 -5.36 18.62
N ASN A 88 -22.22 -5.74 19.63
CA ASN A 88 -22.76 -5.94 20.97
C ASN A 88 -23.02 -4.56 21.58
N ALA A 89 -24.28 -4.32 21.93
CA ALA A 89 -24.76 -3.12 22.63
C ALA A 89 -24.52 -3.22 24.15
#